data_AF-A0A0G1C079-F1
#
_entry.id   AF-A0A0G1C079-F1
#
_cell.length_a   1.000
_cell.length_b   1.000
_cell.length_c   1.000
_cell.angle_alpha   90.00
_cell.angle_beta   90.00
_cell.angle_gamma   90.00
#
_symmetry.space_group_name_H-M   'P 1'
#
loop_
_entity.id
_entity.type
_entity.pdbx_description
1 polymer ?
#
loop_
_entity_poly.entity_id
_entity_poly.type
_entity_poly.pdbx_seq_one_letter_code
_entity_poly.pdbx_strand_id
1 'polypeptide(L)'
;MNELVKNVSRKIPEAVKPLQVFLEAAPPLIVKDPEKIQLQVKKLTEKKDQIILQAAINSQVKFMATGNLKHFSVFNLQILSPAKVVKLFKL
;
A
#
# COMPACT_ATOMS: atom_id res chain seq x y z
N MET A 1 0.59 -12.03 0.40
CA MET A 1 -0.83 -12.17 -0.01
C MET A 1 -1.76 -12.54 1.14
N ASN A 2 -1.34 -13.43 2.05
CA ASN A 2 -2.19 -13.93 3.15
C ASN A 2 -2.80 -12.86 4.06
N GLU A 3 -2.09 -11.76 4.33
CA GLU A 3 -2.57 -10.76 5.28
C GLU A 3 -3.75 -9.92 4.76
N LEU A 4 -3.74 -9.57 3.46
CA LEU A 4 -4.86 -8.85 2.85
C LEU A 4 -6.14 -9.68 2.91
N VAL A 5 -6.07 -10.93 2.44
CA VAL A 5 -7.21 -11.85 2.44
C VAL A 5 -7.70 -12.11 3.87
N LYS A 6 -6.78 -12.32 4.83
CA LYS A 6 -7.12 -12.49 6.25
C LYS A 6 -7.82 -11.26 6.83
N ASN A 7 -7.34 -10.06 6.49
CA ASN A 7 -7.94 -8.81 6.98
C ASN A 7 -9.33 -8.56 6.39
N VAL A 8 -9.51 -8.81 5.10
CA VAL A 8 -10.83 -8.70 4.44
C VAL A 8 -11.77 -9.76 4.99
N SER A 9 -11.34 -11.01 5.11
CA SER A 9 -12.17 -12.08 5.67
C SER A 9 -12.68 -11.77 7.08
N ARG A 10 -11.87 -11.10 7.90
CA ARG A 10 -12.27 -10.71 9.26
C ARG A 10 -13.20 -9.48 9.30
N LYS A 11 -13.01 -8.51 8.41
CA LYS A 11 -13.67 -7.19 8.49
C LYS A 11 -14.86 -7.04 7.54
N ILE A 12 -14.78 -7.67 6.37
CA ILE A 12 -15.76 -7.61 5.27
C ILE A 12 -15.83 -9.00 4.61
N PRO A 13 -16.36 -10.03 5.31
CA PRO A 13 -16.32 -11.42 4.85
C PRO A 13 -16.91 -11.63 3.45
N GLU A 14 -17.96 -10.92 3.10
CA GLU A 14 -18.65 -10.95 1.81
C GLU A 14 -17.76 -10.52 0.63
N ALA A 15 -16.73 -9.70 0.89
CA ALA A 15 -15.81 -9.21 -0.13
C ALA A 15 -14.65 -10.18 -0.42
N VAL A 16 -14.51 -11.28 0.32
CA VAL A 16 -13.39 -12.23 0.14
C VAL A 16 -13.40 -12.86 -1.24
N LYS A 17 -14.57 -13.38 -1.67
CA LYS A 17 -14.68 -14.08 -2.96
C LYS A 17 -14.46 -13.12 -4.15
N PRO A 18 -15.09 -11.92 -4.20
CA PRO A 18 -14.74 -10.91 -5.19
C PRO A 18 -13.26 -10.53 -5.20
N LEU A 19 -12.64 -10.38 -4.02
CA LEU A 19 -11.21 -10.07 -3.91
C LEU A 19 -10.33 -11.20 -4.47
N GLN A 20 -10.64 -12.46 -4.19
CA GLN A 20 -9.89 -13.60 -4.71
C GLN A 20 -9.96 -13.64 -6.24
N VAL A 21 -11.15 -13.52 -6.81
CA VAL A 21 -11.34 -13.47 -8.28
C VAL A 21 -10.54 -12.33 -8.89
N PHE A 22 -10.54 -11.15 -8.25
CA PHE A 22 -9.75 -10.01 -8.72
C PHE A 22 -8.24 -10.29 -8.67
N LEU A 23 -7.73 -10.86 -7.57
CA LEU A 23 -6.31 -11.17 -7.40
C LEU A 23 -5.84 -12.30 -8.33
N GLU A 24 -6.72 -13.23 -8.70
CA GLU A 24 -6.42 -14.28 -9.67
C GLU A 24 -6.40 -13.74 -11.11
N ALA A 25 -7.37 -12.88 -11.46
CA ALA A 25 -7.44 -12.26 -12.79
C ALA A 25 -6.34 -11.22 -13.03
N ALA A 26 -5.97 -10.46 -11.99
CA ALA A 26 -4.97 -9.40 -12.04
C ALA A 26 -4.02 -9.53 -10.83
N PRO A 27 -3.06 -10.48 -10.87
CA PRO A 27 -2.17 -10.73 -9.76
C PRO A 27 -1.31 -9.50 -9.45
N PRO A 28 -1.21 -9.08 -8.18
CA PRO A 28 -0.39 -7.94 -7.82
C PRO A 28 1.10 -8.31 -7.95
N LEU A 29 1.91 -7.33 -8.36
CA LEU A 29 3.35 -7.47 -8.25
C LEU A 29 3.75 -7.44 -6.77
N ILE A 30 4.39 -8.51 -6.30
CA ILE A 30 4.93 -8.58 -4.95
C ILE A 30 6.36 -8.03 -4.95
N VAL A 31 6.55 -6.90 -4.28
CA VAL A 31 7.86 -6.26 -4.10
C VAL A 31 8.52 -6.80 -2.83
N LYS A 32 9.82 -7.10 -2.90
CA LYS A 32 10.60 -7.55 -1.74
C LYS A 32 10.86 -6.39 -0.77
N ASP A 33 11.06 -6.73 0.50
CA ASP A 33 11.47 -5.75 1.48
C ASP A 33 12.83 -5.13 1.11
N PRO A 34 12.97 -3.79 1.24
CA PRO A 34 14.22 -3.11 0.96
C PRO A 34 15.31 -3.47 1.98
N GLU A 35 16.50 -3.81 1.48
CA GLU A 35 17.67 -4.12 2.32
C GLU A 35 18.17 -2.90 3.13
N LYS A 36 17.94 -1.69 2.59
CA LYS A 36 18.40 -0.43 3.19
C LYS A 36 17.27 0.59 3.23
N ILE A 37 17.09 1.21 4.39
CA ILE A 37 16.17 2.33 4.59
C ILE A 37 16.97 3.63 4.59
N GLN A 38 16.63 4.54 3.66
CA GLN A 38 17.23 5.86 3.55
C GLN A 38 16.96 6.69 4.81
N LEU A 39 17.92 7.54 5.20
CA LEU A 39 17.80 8.37 6.40
C LEU A 39 16.56 9.28 6.38
N GLN A 40 16.17 9.78 5.20
CA GLN A 40 14.96 10.59 5.04
C GLN A 40 13.70 9.82 5.42
N VAL A 41 13.56 8.58 4.93
CA VAL A 41 12.44 7.69 5.30
C VAL A 41 12.40 7.45 6.81
N LYS A 42 13.56 7.25 7.44
CA LYS A 42 13.66 7.08 8.90
C LYS A 42 13.19 8.30 9.70
N LYS A 43 13.46 9.51 9.20
CA LYS A 43 13.09 10.77 9.88
C LYS A 43 11.61 11.11 9.76
N LEU A 44 10.97 10.65 8.70
CA LEU A 44 9.61 11.06 8.34
C LEU A 44 8.53 10.06 8.73
N THR A 45 8.94 8.81 8.98
CA THR A 45 8.02 7.69 9.19
C THR A 45 8.38 6.89 10.42
N GLU A 46 7.37 6.43 11.14
CA GLU A 46 7.55 5.48 12.24
C GLU A 46 8.24 4.21 11.77
N LYS A 47 9.02 3.57 12.66
CA LYS A 47 9.82 2.38 12.35
C LYS A 47 9.04 1.27 11.63
N LYS A 48 7.77 1.07 12.01
CA LYS A 48 6.88 0.06 11.42
C LYS A 48 6.51 0.34 9.96
N ASP A 49 6.46 1.61 9.56
CA ASP A 49 6.00 2.06 8.25
C ASP A 49 7.18 2.36 7.30
N GLN A 50 8.42 2.37 7.81
CA GLN A 50 9.63 2.66 7.04
C GLN A 50 9.86 1.70 5.87
N ILE A 51 9.63 0.40 6.10
CA ILE A 51 9.80 -0.63 5.06
C ILE A 51 8.82 -0.38 3.91
N ILE A 52 7.57 -0.05 4.23
CA ILE A 52 6.50 0.20 3.25
C ILE A 52 6.83 1.45 2.42
N LEU A 53 7.23 2.56 3.06
CA LEU A 53 7.58 3.77 2.33
C LEU A 53 8.82 3.57 1.46
N GLN A 54 9.87 2.94 1.99
CA GLN A 54 11.07 2.69 1.22
C GLN A 54 10.80 1.77 0.02
N ALA A 55 9.96 0.75 0.18
CA ALA A 55 9.55 -0.11 -0.93
C ALA A 55 8.78 0.69 -2.01
N ALA A 56 7.89 1.60 -1.61
CA ALA A 56 7.15 2.46 -2.54
C ALA A 56 8.10 3.39 -3.33
N ILE A 57 9.09 3.98 -2.67
CA ILE A 57 10.11 4.83 -3.30
C ILE A 57 10.95 4.01 -4.28
N ASN A 58 11.46 2.85 -3.85
CA ASN A 58 12.28 1.97 -4.70
C ASN A 58 11.51 1.48 -5.93
N SER A 59 10.20 1.26 -5.79
CA SER A 59 9.31 0.85 -6.89
C SER A 59 8.89 2.00 -7.79
N GLN A 60 9.30 3.24 -7.48
CA GLN A 60 8.98 4.46 -8.23
C GLN A 60 7.48 4.62 -8.52
N VAL A 61 6.62 4.20 -7.58
CA VAL A 61 5.18 4.31 -7.76
C VAL A 61 4.74 5.78 -7.73
N LYS A 62 3.76 6.13 -8.57
CA LYS A 62 3.20 7.49 -8.59
C LYS A 62 2.26 7.74 -7.42
N PHE A 63 1.56 6.70 -6.97
CA PHE A 63 0.53 6.77 -5.93
C PHE A 63 0.79 5.72 -4.85
N MET A 64 0.55 6.10 -3.60
CA MET A 64 0.49 5.19 -2.46
C MET A 64 -0.89 5.30 -1.81
N ALA A 65 -1.62 4.20 -1.74
CA ALA A 65 -2.93 4.12 -1.11
C ALA A 65 -2.78 3.70 0.36
N THR A 66 -3.15 4.55 1.32
CA THR A 66 -3.09 4.20 2.75
C THR A 66 -4.11 4.98 3.57
N GLY A 67 -4.61 4.35 4.64
CA GLY A 67 -5.43 5.01 5.65
C GLY A 67 -4.62 5.92 6.58
N ASN A 68 -3.29 5.76 6.61
CA ASN A 68 -2.39 6.60 7.39
C ASN A 68 -1.79 7.70 6.52
N LEU A 69 -2.44 8.86 6.45
CA LEU A 69 -2.01 9.96 5.57
C LEU A 69 -0.93 10.87 6.17
N LYS A 70 -0.66 10.77 7.47
CA LYS A 70 0.07 11.80 8.24
C LYS A 70 1.60 11.77 8.15
N HIS A 71 2.22 10.92 7.34
CA HIS A 71 3.66 10.65 7.48
C HIS A 71 4.51 10.60 6.19
N PHE A 72 3.99 10.95 5.01
CA PHE A 72 4.75 10.67 3.76
C PHE A 72 4.87 11.83 2.75
N SER A 73 4.81 13.09 3.18
CA SER A 73 4.75 14.27 2.28
C SER A 73 6.06 14.66 1.55
N VAL A 74 7.10 13.81 1.55
CA VAL A 74 8.48 14.26 1.21
C VAL A 74 9.11 13.51 0.04
N PHE A 75 8.32 12.81 -0.76
CA PHE A 75 8.81 12.17 -1.99
C PHE A 75 7.90 12.57 -3.16
N ASN A 76 8.33 12.34 -4.41
CA ASN A 76 7.49 12.45 -5.62
C ASN A 76 6.37 11.37 -5.65
N LEU A 77 5.84 11.02 -4.48
CA LEU A 77 4.87 9.99 -4.21
C LEU A 77 3.59 10.66 -3.71
N GLN A 78 2.50 10.50 -4.46
CA GLN A 78 1.21 11.02 -4.03
C GLN A 78 0.52 10.02 -3.10
N ILE A 79 0.36 10.40 -1.83
CA ILE A 79 -0.41 9.60 -0.89
C ILE A 79 -1.90 9.88 -1.09
N LEU A 80 -2.69 8.83 -1.24
CA LEU A 80 -4.13 8.90 -1.39
C LEU A 80 -4.80 8.03 -0.31
N SER A 81 -5.94 8.49 0.20
CA SER A 81 -6.81 7.61 0.98
C SER A 81 -7.44 6.57 0.05
N PRO A 82 -7.80 5.37 0.56
CA PRO A 82 -8.49 4.37 -0.25
C PRO A 82 -9.74 4.92 -0.95
N ALA A 83 -10.56 5.72 -0.26
CA ALA A 83 -11.74 6.37 -0.85
C ALA A 83 -11.38 7.31 -2.02
N LYS A 84 -10.27 8.05 -1.91
CA LYS A 84 -9.80 8.93 -3.00
C LYS A 84 -9.29 8.14 -4.20
N VAL A 85 -8.63 7.00 -3.97
CA VAL A 85 -8.20 6.08 -5.03
C VAL A 85 -9.43 5.56 -5.79
N VAL A 86 -10.42 5.02 -5.08
CA VAL A 86 -11.66 4.51 -5.70
C VAL A 86 -12.32 5.59 -6.57
N LYS A 87 -12.46 6.81 -6.05
CA LYS A 87 -13.03 7.94 -6.82
C LYS A 87 -12.19 8.33 -8.03
N LEU A 88 -10.87 8.37 -7.91
CA LEU A 88 -9.97 8.81 -8.98
C LEU A 88 -9.90 7.81 -10.12
N PHE A 89 -9.86 6.52 -9.80
CA PHE A 89 -9.69 5.44 -10.77
C PHE A 89 -11.02 4.80 -11.22
N LYS A 90 -12.16 5.25 -10.67
CA LYS A 90 -13.50 4.71 -10.96
C LYS A 90 -13.57 3.19 -10.73
N LEU A 91 -12.97 2.77 -9.62
CA LEU A 91 -12.98 1.38 -9.15
C LEU A 91 -14.28 1.06 -8.41
#